data_AF-A0A7D5MVN5-F1
#
_entry.id   AF-A0A7D5MVN5-F1
#
_cell.length_a   1.000
_cell.length_b   1.000
_cell.length_c   1.000
_cell.angle_alpha   90.00
_cell.angle_beta   90.00
_cell.angle_gamma   90.00
#
_symmetry.space_group_name_H-M   'P 1'
#
loop_
_entity.id
_entity.type
_entity.pdbx_description
1 polymer ?
#
loop_
_entity_poly.entity_id
_entity_poly.type
_entity_poly.pdbx_seq_one_letter_code
_entity_poly.pdbx_strand_id
1 'polypeptide(L)'
;MLMQAADTIVLPRLAHPVSGGAHGAGGSVNDGSTDSSGIGDLIFGQLLCSRLCHDLIGPTAAINAGEELIRDGDDGAEARDLIADSARQLTARLSFFRALFSPEGSTAGTSVRDARALVEGFLLGSRVSLDWDLASDLDREAGSADDHFLGSDPVRLLLGMAMLACDALPRGGVVRIRLHRHRGEICIDVQASGATVRLESAVLQALQCPDARGVTARTIHAFHLSQLVRRTRAAFSIDVVEGQCLHVNLKVPAEQASLAA
;
A
#
# COMPACT_ATOMS: atom_id res chain seq x y z
N MET A 1 -0.97 -32.71 -21.42
CA MET A 1 -0.68 -32.08 -20.12
C MET A 1 -1.58 -30.87 -20.04
N LEU A 2 -2.66 -30.95 -19.26
CA LEU A 2 -3.71 -29.93 -19.19
C LEU A 2 -3.16 -28.67 -18.50
N MET A 3 -3.16 -27.53 -19.20
CA MET A 3 -2.96 -26.21 -18.61
C MET A 3 -4.06 -25.98 -17.57
N GLN A 4 -3.71 -25.91 -16.29
CA GLN A 4 -4.64 -25.44 -15.25
C GLN A 4 -4.70 -23.90 -15.29
N ALA A 5 -5.91 -23.36 -15.18
CA ALA A 5 -6.20 -21.94 -15.34
C ALA A 5 -5.51 -21.07 -14.28
N ALA A 6 -5.15 -19.84 -14.63
CA ALA A 6 -4.76 -18.82 -13.68
C ALA A 6 -5.93 -18.51 -12.73
N ASP A 7 -5.67 -18.48 -11.43
CA ASP A 7 -6.66 -18.08 -10.44
C ASP A 7 -6.77 -16.55 -10.43
N THR A 8 -7.73 -16.01 -11.20
CA THR A 8 -8.07 -14.58 -11.21
C THR A 8 -9.03 -14.28 -10.07
N ILE A 9 -8.64 -13.35 -9.19
CA ILE A 9 -9.50 -12.80 -8.13
C ILE A 9 -9.91 -11.38 -8.50
N VAL A 10 -11.22 -11.13 -8.57
CA VAL A 10 -11.79 -9.81 -8.87
C VAL A 10 -12.55 -9.33 -7.64
N LEU A 11 -12.24 -8.12 -7.18
CA LEU A 11 -13.05 -7.50 -6.13
C LEU A 11 -14.33 -6.90 -6.75
N PRO A 12 -15.53 -7.23 -6.22
CA PRO A 12 -16.76 -6.68 -6.74
C PRO A 12 -16.79 -5.16 -6.51
N ARG A 13 -17.18 -4.40 -7.55
CA ARG A 13 -17.51 -2.98 -7.41
C ARG A 13 -18.76 -2.86 -6.53
N LEU A 14 -18.70 -2.07 -5.46
CA LEU A 14 -19.88 -1.81 -4.65
C LEU A 14 -20.90 -1.02 -5.49
N ALA A 15 -22.16 -1.46 -5.47
CA ALA A 15 -23.26 -0.75 -6.12
C ALA A 15 -23.62 0.59 -5.42
N HIS A 16 -23.27 0.73 -4.13
CA HIS A 16 -23.54 1.92 -3.32
C HIS A 16 -22.38 2.23 -2.35
N PRO A 17 -22.13 3.51 -2.03
CA PRO A 17 -21.07 3.88 -1.09
C PRO A 17 -21.33 3.26 0.29
N VAL A 18 -20.30 2.68 0.90
CA VAL A 18 -20.28 2.48 2.36
C VAL A 18 -20.35 3.88 2.95
N SER A 19 -21.39 4.17 3.74
CA SER A 19 -21.55 5.46 4.40
C SER A 19 -20.40 5.69 5.38
N GLY A 20 -19.31 6.29 4.90
CA GLY A 20 -18.31 6.89 5.76
C GLY A 20 -18.96 8.10 6.41
N GLY A 21 -19.17 8.03 7.73
CA GLY A 21 -19.66 9.16 8.52
C GLY A 21 -18.72 10.34 8.34
N ALA A 22 -19.15 11.34 7.59
CA ALA A 22 -18.48 12.63 7.52
C ALA A 22 -18.49 13.24 8.92
N HIS A 23 -17.32 13.35 9.55
CA HIS A 23 -17.15 14.14 10.78
C HIS A 23 -17.27 15.62 10.43
N GLY A 24 -18.51 16.10 10.36
CA GLY A 24 -18.84 17.53 10.42
C GLY A 24 -18.94 17.95 11.88
N ALA A 25 -18.20 18.99 12.25
CA ALA A 25 -18.29 19.63 13.55
C ALA A 25 -19.71 20.22 13.77
N GLY A 26 -20.40 19.78 14.81
CA GLY A 26 -21.70 20.34 15.24
C GLY A 26 -22.52 19.33 16.05
N GLY A 27 -22.71 19.60 17.33
CA GLY A 27 -23.27 18.64 18.28
C GLY A 27 -24.75 18.30 18.09
N SER A 28 -25.09 17.05 18.40
CA SER A 28 -26.31 16.67 19.13
C SER A 28 -26.18 15.22 19.60
N VAL A 29 -26.65 14.96 20.81
CA VAL A 29 -26.61 13.66 21.48
C VAL A 29 -27.83 12.81 21.08
N ASN A 30 -27.55 11.51 20.83
CA ASN A 30 -28.42 10.33 20.79
C ASN A 30 -29.37 10.07 19.60
N ASP A 31 -29.11 8.95 18.91
CA ASP A 31 -30.07 7.85 18.70
C ASP A 31 -29.34 6.56 18.21
N GLY A 32 -29.10 5.63 19.13
CA GLY A 32 -29.71 4.28 19.08
C GLY A 32 -29.74 3.41 17.82
N SER A 33 -28.83 3.55 16.83
CA SER A 33 -28.70 2.57 15.74
C SER A 33 -27.27 2.04 15.59
N THR A 34 -26.95 0.97 16.32
CA THR A 34 -25.72 0.19 16.10
C THR A 34 -25.91 -0.74 14.92
N ASP A 35 -25.82 -0.18 13.71
CA ASP A 35 -25.67 -0.97 12.49
C ASP A 35 -24.21 -1.46 12.41
N SER A 36 -23.88 -2.46 13.22
CA SER A 36 -22.52 -2.97 13.49
C SER A 36 -21.99 -3.92 12.41
N SER A 37 -22.10 -3.52 11.14
CA SER A 37 -21.64 -4.31 9.99
C SER A 37 -20.22 -3.93 9.49
N GLY A 38 -19.36 -3.47 10.38
CA GLY A 38 -17.95 -3.16 10.09
C GLY A 38 -17.07 -3.27 11.33
N ILE A 39 -15.75 -3.44 11.12
CA ILE A 39 -14.77 -3.30 12.20
C ILE A 39 -14.93 -1.93 12.85
N GLY A 40 -15.18 -1.90 14.16
CA GLY A 40 -15.25 -0.62 14.87
C GLY A 40 -13.92 0.13 14.74
N ASP A 41 -13.97 1.45 14.57
CA ASP A 41 -12.79 2.31 14.34
C ASP A 41 -11.67 2.06 15.36
N LEU A 42 -12.02 1.77 16.61
CA LEU A 42 -11.07 1.42 17.66
C LEU A 42 -10.30 0.12 17.36
N ILE A 43 -10.98 -0.92 16.90
CA ILE A 43 -10.35 -2.21 16.58
C ILE A 43 -9.46 -2.04 15.34
N PHE A 44 -9.94 -1.30 14.33
CA PHE A 44 -9.12 -0.97 13.16
C PHE A 44 -7.82 -0.26 13.58
N GLY A 45 -7.93 0.77 14.42
CA GLY A 45 -6.79 1.49 14.96
C GLY A 45 -5.82 0.59 15.74
N GLN A 46 -6.34 -0.32 16.58
CA GLN A 46 -5.51 -1.28 17.32
C GLN A 46 -4.73 -2.22 16.40
N LEU A 47 -5.39 -2.81 15.39
CA LEU A 47 -4.74 -3.72 14.43
C LEU A 47 -3.71 -2.99 13.58
N LEU A 48 -4.02 -1.76 13.14
CA LEU A 48 -3.11 -0.92 12.39
C LEU A 48 -1.88 -0.55 13.22
N CYS A 49 -2.06 -0.08 14.46
CA CYS A 49 -0.95 0.22 15.37
C CYS A 49 -0.07 -1.01 15.61
N SER A 50 -0.66 -2.20 15.78
CA SER A 50 0.10 -3.44 15.92
C SER A 50 0.94 -3.76 14.67
N ARG A 51 0.40 -3.58 13.46
CA ARG A 51 1.14 -3.75 12.20
C ARG A 51 2.30 -2.75 12.10
N LEU A 52 2.04 -1.48 12.39
CA LEU A 52 3.06 -0.43 12.35
C LEU A 52 4.19 -0.73 13.34
N CYS A 53 3.87 -1.08 14.59
CA CYS A 53 4.89 -1.47 15.57
C CYS A 53 5.73 -2.64 15.07
N HIS A 54 5.11 -3.69 14.52
CA HIS A 54 5.84 -4.83 13.96
C HIS A 54 6.87 -4.40 12.89
N ASP A 55 6.44 -3.58 11.93
CA ASP A 55 7.27 -3.19 10.79
C ASP A 55 8.37 -2.17 11.16
N LEU A 56 8.21 -1.44 12.27
CA LEU A 56 9.16 -0.43 12.74
C LEU A 56 10.12 -0.93 13.83
N ILE A 57 9.80 -2.05 14.51
CA ILE A 57 10.67 -2.63 15.56
C ILE A 57 12.04 -3.02 15.00
N GLY A 58 12.08 -3.62 13.79
CA GLY A 58 13.33 -4.06 13.16
C GLY A 58 14.41 -2.96 13.06
N PRO A 59 14.16 -1.86 12.33
CA PRO A 59 15.13 -0.76 12.24
C PRO A 59 15.38 -0.08 13.60
N THR A 60 14.39 -0.03 14.49
CA THR A 60 14.59 0.53 15.85
C THR A 60 15.58 -0.30 16.66
N ALA A 61 15.46 -1.63 16.61
CA ALA A 61 16.38 -2.54 17.31
C ALA A 61 17.80 -2.47 16.74
N ALA A 62 17.95 -2.30 15.42
CA ALA A 62 19.25 -2.16 14.77
C ALA A 62 19.97 -0.86 15.17
N ILE A 63 19.25 0.26 15.34
CA ILE A 63 19.82 1.50 15.89
C ILE A 63 20.39 1.26 17.29
N ASN A 64 19.61 0.64 18.18
CA ASN A 64 20.05 0.34 19.54
C ASN A 64 21.26 -0.62 19.58
N ALA A 65 21.30 -1.59 18.66
CA ALA A 65 22.44 -2.49 18.53
C ALA A 65 23.72 -1.75 18.10
N GLY A 66 23.63 -0.79 17.17
CA GLY A 66 24.77 0.04 16.80
C GLY A 66 25.25 0.93 17.96
N GLU A 67 24.35 1.55 18.71
CA GLU A 67 24.72 2.34 19.90
C GLU A 67 25.44 1.49 20.95
N GLU A 68 24.99 0.25 21.15
CA GLU A 68 25.63 -0.69 22.05
C GLU A 68 27.06 -1.05 21.61
N LEU A 69 27.29 -1.29 20.32
CA LEU A 69 28.63 -1.57 19.77
C LEU A 69 29.60 -0.42 20.03
N ILE A 70 29.15 0.82 19.83
CA ILE A 70 29.96 2.03 20.13
C ILE A 70 30.31 2.08 21.62
N ARG A 71 29.34 1.78 22.49
CA ARG A 71 29.52 1.81 23.95
C ARG A 71 30.50 0.75 24.44
N ASP A 72 30.55 -0.41 23.77
CA ASP A 72 31.43 -1.52 24.12
C ASP A 72 32.86 -1.39 23.53
N GLY A 73 33.17 -0.27 22.88
CA GLY A 73 34.53 0.10 22.48
C GLY A 73 34.91 -0.29 21.05
N ASP A 74 33.92 -0.55 20.19
CA ASP A 74 34.13 -0.62 18.74
C ASP A 74 34.69 0.71 18.19
N ASP A 75 35.47 0.68 17.10
CA ASP A 75 35.97 1.91 16.45
C ASP A 75 34.82 2.81 15.94
N GLY A 76 33.64 2.20 15.85
CA GLY A 76 32.35 2.83 15.65
C GLY A 76 32.09 3.19 14.20
N ALA A 77 32.89 2.74 13.24
CA ALA A 77 32.63 2.98 11.82
C ALA A 77 31.42 2.15 11.35
N GLU A 78 31.48 0.82 11.50
CA GLU A 78 30.39 -0.10 11.11
C GLU A 78 29.12 0.16 11.92
N ALA A 79 29.27 0.44 13.22
CA ALA A 79 28.15 0.77 14.09
C ALA A 79 27.44 2.07 13.68
N ARG A 80 28.18 3.11 13.28
CA ARG A 80 27.60 4.37 12.76
C ARG A 80 26.87 4.17 11.44
N ASP A 81 27.41 3.36 10.55
CA ASP A 81 26.73 3.01 9.29
C ASP A 81 25.44 2.23 9.56
N LEU A 82 25.47 1.26 10.48
CA LEU A 82 24.28 0.53 10.91
C LEU A 82 23.19 1.46 11.47
N ILE A 83 23.57 2.39 12.35
CA ILE A 83 22.64 3.40 12.91
C ILE A 83 22.06 4.26 11.79
N ALA A 84 22.92 4.81 10.93
CA ALA A 84 22.51 5.72 9.86
C ALA A 84 21.57 5.03 8.87
N ASP A 85 21.88 3.80 8.46
CA ASP A 85 21.07 3.02 7.53
C ASP A 85 19.72 2.66 8.15
N SER A 86 19.72 2.23 9.41
CA SER A 86 18.50 1.86 10.14
C SER A 86 17.60 3.07 10.40
N ALA A 87 18.17 4.23 10.70
CA ALA A 87 17.43 5.48 10.83
C ALA A 87 16.79 5.91 9.50
N ARG A 88 17.53 5.81 8.38
CA ARG A 88 16.96 6.08 7.05
C ARG A 88 15.81 5.13 6.71
N GLN A 89 15.95 3.85 6.99
CA GLN A 89 14.88 2.86 6.82
C GLN A 89 13.64 3.19 7.68
N LEU A 90 13.84 3.57 8.95
CA LEU A 90 12.77 3.94 9.87
C LEU A 90 11.99 5.15 9.35
N THR A 91 12.68 6.25 9.00
CA THR A 91 12.05 7.47 8.46
C THR A 91 11.31 7.21 7.15
N ALA A 92 11.88 6.39 6.27
CA ALA A 92 11.26 6.05 5.00
C ALA A 92 9.98 5.21 5.18
N ARG A 93 9.99 4.20 6.06
CA ARG A 93 8.79 3.41 6.41
C ARG A 93 7.71 4.28 7.03
N LEU A 94 8.06 5.17 7.95
CA LEU A 94 7.11 6.12 8.54
C LEU A 94 6.47 7.03 7.47
N SER A 95 7.26 7.51 6.52
CA SER A 95 6.76 8.36 5.43
C SER A 95 5.78 7.61 4.53
N PHE A 96 6.11 6.36 4.16
CA PHE A 96 5.24 5.48 3.40
C PHE A 96 3.92 5.18 4.14
N PHE A 97 4.00 4.75 5.40
CA PHE A 97 2.81 4.43 6.19
C PHE A 97 1.93 5.66 6.44
N ARG A 98 2.53 6.82 6.70
CA ARG A 98 1.80 8.07 6.84
C ARG A 98 1.01 8.40 5.59
N ALA A 99 1.58 8.21 4.40
CA ALA A 99 0.89 8.47 3.13
C ALA A 99 -0.20 7.42 2.83
N LEU A 100 0.07 6.14 3.06
CA LEU A 100 -0.88 5.05 2.79
C LEU A 100 -2.12 5.11 3.70
N PHE A 101 -1.90 5.34 5.01
CA PHE A 101 -2.94 5.31 6.03
C PHE A 101 -3.45 6.70 6.42
N SER A 102 -3.12 7.75 5.66
CA SER A 102 -3.65 9.10 5.91
C SER A 102 -5.16 9.16 5.70
N PRO A 103 -5.85 10.15 6.29
CA PRO A 103 -7.18 10.55 5.84
C PRO A 103 -7.20 10.92 4.36
N GLU A 104 -8.39 10.92 3.77
CA GLU A 104 -8.61 11.41 2.41
C GLU A 104 -8.17 12.88 2.27
N GLY A 105 -7.63 13.24 1.10
CA GLY A 105 -7.15 14.59 0.79
C GLY A 105 -5.78 14.92 1.38
N SER A 106 -5.28 14.16 2.36
CA SER A 106 -3.99 14.44 3.02
C SER A 106 -2.77 14.22 2.12
N THR A 107 -2.95 13.50 1.00
CA THR A 107 -1.92 13.25 -0.03
C THR A 107 -2.28 13.91 -1.37
N ALA A 108 -3.23 14.84 -1.39
CA ALA A 108 -3.54 15.61 -2.59
C ALA A 108 -2.29 16.39 -3.06
N GLY A 109 -2.00 16.32 -4.37
CA GLY A 109 -0.82 16.98 -4.93
C GLY A 109 0.49 16.20 -4.72
N THR A 110 0.44 14.91 -4.40
CA THR A 110 1.63 14.05 -4.46
C THR A 110 1.96 13.79 -5.94
N SER A 111 3.19 14.11 -6.37
CA SER A 111 3.64 13.79 -7.71
C SER A 111 3.86 12.29 -7.89
N VAL A 112 3.88 11.82 -9.13
CA VAL A 112 4.29 10.44 -9.47
C VAL A 112 5.70 10.15 -8.95
N ARG A 113 6.60 11.13 -9.05
CA ARG A 113 7.96 11.06 -8.49
C ARG A 113 7.98 10.88 -6.97
N ASP A 114 7.16 11.63 -6.24
CA ASP A 114 7.08 11.51 -4.79
C ASP A 114 6.47 10.16 -4.38
N ALA A 115 5.45 9.68 -5.11
CA ALA A 115 4.87 8.37 -4.89
C ALA A 115 5.90 7.25 -5.13
N ARG A 116 6.74 7.37 -6.16
CA ARG A 116 7.87 6.49 -6.40
C ARG A 116 8.86 6.52 -5.23
N ALA A 117 9.26 7.70 -4.78
CA ALA A 117 10.19 7.85 -3.66
C ALA A 117 9.68 7.22 -2.36
N LEU A 118 8.36 7.27 -2.12
CA LEU A 118 7.73 6.58 -0.99
C LEU A 118 7.88 5.05 -1.12
N VAL A 119 7.65 4.48 -2.31
CA VAL A 119 7.81 3.04 -2.56
C VAL A 119 9.29 2.62 -2.45
N GLU A 120 10.21 3.37 -3.08
CA GLU A 120 11.65 3.12 -2.96
C GLU A 120 12.11 3.16 -1.49
N GLY A 121 11.63 4.15 -0.75
CA GLY A 121 11.88 4.30 0.68
C GLY A 121 11.37 3.10 1.51
N PHE A 122 10.16 2.61 1.23
CA PHE A 122 9.60 1.44 1.90
C PHE A 122 10.43 0.17 1.66
N LEU A 123 11.05 0.06 0.49
CA LEU A 123 11.88 -1.08 0.09
C LEU A 123 13.32 -1.03 0.62
N LEU A 124 13.75 0.08 1.24
CA LEU A 124 15.09 0.20 1.81
C LEU A 124 15.39 -0.92 2.81
N GLY A 125 16.53 -1.58 2.65
CA GLY A 125 16.96 -2.71 3.47
C GLY A 125 16.19 -4.01 3.24
N SER A 126 15.25 -4.05 2.29
CA SER A 126 14.54 -5.26 1.90
C SER A 126 15.30 -6.05 0.84
N ARG A 127 14.90 -7.31 0.61
CA ARG A 127 15.39 -8.14 -0.51
C ARG A 127 14.61 -7.91 -1.81
N VAL A 128 13.76 -6.89 -1.85
CA VAL A 128 12.88 -6.57 -2.98
C VAL A 128 13.40 -5.30 -3.64
N SER A 129 13.62 -5.36 -4.96
CA SER A 129 13.97 -4.18 -5.76
C SER A 129 12.75 -3.63 -6.51
N LEU A 130 12.78 -2.33 -6.79
CA LEU A 130 11.75 -1.66 -7.59
C LEU A 130 12.17 -1.56 -9.05
N ASP A 131 11.27 -1.95 -9.95
CA ASP A 131 11.32 -1.62 -11.36
C ASP A 131 10.16 -0.66 -11.66
N TRP A 132 10.47 0.59 -11.99
CA TRP A 132 9.47 1.63 -12.17
C TRP A 132 9.36 2.03 -13.63
N ASP A 133 8.21 1.73 -14.23
CA ASP A 133 7.93 1.96 -15.65
C ASP A 133 6.83 3.03 -15.80
N LEU A 134 7.21 4.19 -16.33
CA LEU A 134 6.25 5.24 -16.68
C LEU A 134 5.94 5.14 -18.17
N ALA A 135 4.69 4.83 -18.48
CA ALA A 135 4.26 4.78 -19.87
C ALA A 135 4.15 6.20 -20.43
N SER A 136 4.52 6.33 -21.71
CA SER A 136 4.57 7.56 -22.51
C SER A 136 3.27 8.37 -22.59
N ASP A 137 2.14 7.80 -22.18
CA ASP A 137 0.85 8.48 -22.24
C ASP A 137 0.66 9.49 -21.08
N LEU A 138 1.43 9.36 -19.99
CA LEU A 138 1.53 10.40 -18.96
C LEU A 138 2.47 11.55 -19.38
N ASP A 139 3.41 11.30 -20.30
CA ASP A 139 4.36 12.29 -20.82
C ASP A 139 3.73 13.32 -21.77
N ARG A 140 2.56 13.02 -22.38
CA ARG A 140 2.00 13.87 -23.43
C ARG A 140 1.21 15.08 -22.93
N GLU A 141 0.78 15.10 -21.67
CA GLU A 141 -0.07 16.18 -21.13
C GLU A 141 0.61 17.10 -20.09
N ALA A 142 1.79 16.74 -19.59
CA ALA A 142 2.58 17.58 -18.67
C ALA A 142 4.07 17.48 -19.05
N GLY A 143 4.85 18.56 -18.91
CA GLY A 143 6.23 18.71 -19.40
C GLY A 143 7.31 17.74 -18.88
N SER A 144 6.93 16.63 -18.25
CA SER A 144 7.68 15.42 -17.90
C SER A 144 6.68 14.47 -17.20
N ALA A 145 6.58 13.17 -17.52
CA ALA A 145 5.65 12.25 -16.82
C ALA A 145 5.85 12.21 -15.30
N ASP A 146 7.05 12.52 -14.82
CA ASP A 146 7.39 12.54 -13.39
C ASP A 146 6.68 13.67 -12.63
N ASP A 147 6.35 14.78 -13.31
CA ASP A 147 5.70 15.96 -12.73
C ASP A 147 4.16 15.86 -12.78
N HIS A 148 3.61 14.71 -13.17
CA HIS A 148 2.18 14.48 -13.08
C HIS A 148 1.76 14.34 -11.61
N PHE A 149 0.72 15.08 -11.22
CA PHE A 149 0.16 15.01 -9.88
C PHE A 149 -0.97 13.99 -9.81
N LEU A 150 -0.92 13.13 -8.81
CA LEU A 150 -1.97 12.17 -8.53
C LEU A 150 -2.93 12.74 -7.47
N GLY A 151 -4.21 12.40 -7.62
CA GLY A 151 -5.18 12.57 -6.54
C GLY A 151 -4.79 11.73 -5.32
N SER A 152 -5.31 12.09 -4.14
CA SER A 152 -4.97 11.44 -2.87
C SER A 152 -5.21 9.92 -2.89
N ASP A 153 -6.29 9.49 -3.54
CA ASP A 153 -6.70 8.09 -3.56
C ASP A 153 -5.87 7.19 -4.50
N PRO A 154 -5.59 7.60 -5.75
CA PRO A 154 -4.63 6.90 -6.59
C PRO A 154 -3.29 6.64 -5.91
N VAL A 155 -2.76 7.62 -5.14
CA VAL A 155 -1.52 7.45 -4.37
C VAL A 155 -1.69 6.34 -3.33
N ARG A 156 -2.73 6.40 -2.51
CA ARG A 156 -2.97 5.41 -1.45
C ARG A 156 -3.21 4.01 -2.01
N LEU A 157 -3.91 3.90 -3.15
CA LEU A 157 -4.11 2.64 -3.87
C LEU A 157 -2.78 2.07 -4.38
N LEU A 158 -1.95 2.90 -5.03
CA LEU A 158 -0.62 2.52 -5.49
C LEU A 158 0.26 2.01 -4.34
N LEU A 159 0.35 2.76 -3.24
CA LEU A 159 1.14 2.36 -2.07
C LEU A 159 0.61 1.04 -1.47
N GLY A 160 -0.71 0.89 -1.37
CA GLY A 160 -1.32 -0.34 -0.86
C GLY A 160 -1.04 -1.55 -1.76
N MET A 161 -1.09 -1.37 -3.08
CA MET A 161 -0.73 -2.42 -4.05
C MET A 161 0.76 -2.78 -3.99
N ALA A 162 1.64 -1.80 -3.82
CA ALA A 162 3.08 -2.05 -3.64
C ALA A 162 3.35 -2.85 -2.36
N MET A 163 2.71 -2.49 -1.24
CA MET A 163 2.82 -3.24 0.02
C MET A 163 2.31 -4.68 -0.13
N LEU A 164 1.18 -4.88 -0.80
CA LEU A 164 0.63 -6.20 -1.10
C LEU A 164 1.58 -7.06 -1.95
N ALA A 165 2.20 -6.45 -2.97
CA ALA A 165 3.18 -7.11 -3.83
C ALA A 165 4.44 -7.54 -3.05
N CYS A 166 4.88 -6.73 -2.08
CA CYS A 166 6.00 -7.08 -1.20
C CYS A 166 5.67 -8.25 -0.27
N ASP A 167 4.47 -8.28 0.32
CA ASP A 167 3.99 -9.38 1.17
C ASP A 167 3.93 -10.71 0.36
N ALA A 168 3.88 -10.66 -0.98
CA ALA A 168 3.92 -11.82 -1.86
C ALA A 168 5.34 -12.37 -2.14
N LEU A 169 6.40 -11.66 -1.73
CA LEU A 169 7.80 -11.97 -2.03
C LEU A 169 8.63 -12.29 -0.77
N PRO A 170 8.34 -13.39 -0.05
CA PRO A 170 9.00 -13.72 1.23
C PRO A 170 10.51 -13.95 1.10
N ARG A 171 11.00 -14.27 -0.11
CA ARG A 171 12.42 -14.50 -0.41
C ARG A 171 13.07 -13.35 -1.18
N GLY A 172 12.39 -12.21 -1.29
CA GLY A 172 12.81 -11.12 -2.17
C GLY A 172 12.41 -11.34 -3.63
N GLY A 173 12.80 -10.40 -4.48
CA GLY A 173 12.42 -10.39 -5.89
C GLY A 173 12.37 -8.96 -6.45
N VAL A 174 11.58 -8.79 -7.50
CA VAL A 174 11.36 -7.52 -8.17
C VAL A 174 9.87 -7.19 -8.08
N VAL A 175 9.56 -5.97 -7.64
CA VAL A 175 8.24 -5.37 -7.82
C VAL A 175 8.35 -4.40 -8.98
N ARG A 176 7.64 -4.68 -10.08
CA ARG A 176 7.48 -3.77 -11.20
C ARG A 176 6.18 -3.00 -11.06
N ILE A 177 6.24 -1.68 -11.18
CA ILE A 177 5.07 -0.80 -11.14
C ILE A 177 4.99 -0.06 -12.47
N ARG A 178 3.84 -0.19 -13.14
CA ARG A 178 3.50 0.61 -14.32
C ARG A 178 2.31 1.50 -14.02
N LEU A 179 2.47 2.79 -14.31
CA LEU A 179 1.41 3.78 -14.21
C LEU A 179 1.14 4.36 -15.59
N HIS A 180 -0.12 4.36 -16.01
CA HIS A 180 -0.52 4.88 -17.31
C HIS A 180 -1.96 5.40 -17.29
N ARG A 181 -2.34 6.19 -18.30
CA ARG A 181 -3.72 6.65 -18.48
C ARG A 181 -4.34 5.97 -19.69
N HIS A 182 -5.53 5.40 -19.53
CA HIS A 182 -6.27 4.78 -20.63
C HIS A 182 -7.70 5.30 -20.66
N ARG A 183 -8.10 5.96 -21.75
CA ARG A 183 -9.46 6.53 -21.92
C ARG A 183 -9.89 7.41 -20.73
N GLY A 184 -8.97 8.19 -20.19
CA GLY A 184 -9.21 9.08 -19.04
C GLY A 184 -9.08 8.40 -17.66
N GLU A 185 -9.04 7.07 -17.59
CA GLU A 185 -8.85 6.32 -16.33
C GLU A 185 -7.37 6.24 -15.97
N ILE A 186 -7.05 6.32 -14.66
CA ILE A 186 -5.71 6.02 -14.16
C ILE A 186 -5.60 4.51 -13.99
N CYS A 187 -4.61 3.91 -14.65
CA CYS A 187 -4.32 2.49 -14.60
C CYS A 187 -3.01 2.26 -13.83
N ILE A 188 -3.06 1.42 -12.80
CA ILE A 188 -1.92 1.00 -12.00
C ILE A 188 -1.78 -0.51 -12.18
N ASP A 189 -0.65 -0.94 -12.73
CA ASP A 189 -0.28 -2.36 -12.83
C ASP A 189 0.91 -2.61 -11.92
N VAL A 190 0.77 -3.53 -10.96
CA VAL A 190 1.85 -3.96 -10.07
C VAL A 190 2.12 -5.43 -10.30
N GLN A 191 3.37 -5.75 -10.64
CA GLN A 191 3.84 -7.09 -10.89
C GLN A 191 4.88 -7.46 -9.83
N ALA A 192 4.71 -8.60 -9.14
CA ALA A 192 5.70 -9.12 -8.19
C ALA A 192 6.28 -10.42 -8.75
N SER A 193 7.60 -10.49 -8.92
CA SER A 193 8.29 -11.66 -9.47
C SER A 193 9.50 -12.03 -8.62
N GLY A 194 9.74 -13.32 -8.40
CA GLY A 194 10.86 -13.79 -7.59
C GLY A 194 10.98 -15.30 -7.55
N ALA A 195 11.96 -15.80 -6.79
CA ALA A 195 12.19 -17.24 -6.63
C ALA A 195 11.00 -17.96 -5.96
N THR A 196 10.18 -17.24 -5.21
CA THR A 196 8.95 -17.74 -4.61
C THR A 196 7.96 -16.59 -4.54
N VAL A 197 6.86 -16.70 -5.30
CA VAL A 197 5.76 -15.75 -5.24
C VAL A 197 4.55 -16.45 -4.62
N ARG A 198 4.08 -15.94 -3.48
CA ARG A 198 2.93 -16.52 -2.78
C ARG A 198 2.21 -15.47 -1.97
N LEU A 199 0.93 -15.29 -2.25
CA LEU A 199 0.03 -14.53 -1.40
C LEU A 199 -0.70 -15.48 -0.45
N GLU A 200 -0.71 -15.16 0.84
CA GLU A 200 -1.37 -16.02 1.84
C GLU A 200 -2.89 -15.96 1.72
N SER A 201 -3.57 -17.08 2.02
CA SER A 201 -5.03 -17.16 1.98
C SER A 201 -5.69 -16.14 2.91
N ALA A 202 -5.10 -15.86 4.07
CA ALA A 202 -5.61 -14.86 5.01
C ALA A 202 -5.57 -13.42 4.42
N VAL A 203 -4.56 -13.12 3.60
CA VAL A 203 -4.46 -11.82 2.91
C VAL A 203 -5.53 -11.71 1.84
N LEU A 204 -5.72 -12.77 1.05
CA LEU A 204 -6.80 -12.86 0.05
C LEU A 204 -8.19 -12.73 0.69
N GLN A 205 -8.41 -13.40 1.82
CA GLN A 205 -9.66 -13.29 2.58
C GLN A 205 -9.90 -11.86 3.06
N ALA A 206 -8.88 -11.18 3.59
CA ALA A 206 -9.00 -9.79 4.03
C ALA A 206 -9.31 -8.81 2.88
N LEU A 207 -8.75 -9.05 1.69
CA LEU A 207 -9.09 -8.26 0.49
C LEU A 207 -10.56 -8.42 0.10
N GLN A 208 -11.11 -9.62 0.22
CA GLN A 208 -12.49 -9.92 -0.15
C GLN A 208 -13.50 -9.55 0.94
N CYS A 209 -13.04 -9.47 2.19
CA CYS A 209 -13.88 -9.23 3.36
C CYS A 209 -14.49 -7.81 3.36
N PRO A 210 -15.83 -7.67 3.36
CA PRO A 210 -16.47 -6.36 3.40
C PRO A 210 -16.51 -5.75 4.81
N ASP A 211 -16.61 -6.57 5.85
CA ASP A 211 -16.93 -6.19 7.24
C ASP A 211 -15.76 -6.39 8.23
N ALA A 212 -14.57 -6.67 7.71
CA ALA A 212 -13.34 -6.96 8.45
C ALA A 212 -13.41 -8.14 9.44
N ARG A 213 -14.38 -9.05 9.29
CA ARG A 213 -14.37 -10.32 10.03
C ARG A 213 -13.10 -11.12 9.77
N GLY A 214 -12.42 -11.51 10.85
CA GLY A 214 -11.18 -12.29 10.78
C GLY A 214 -9.95 -11.48 10.32
N VAL A 215 -10.07 -10.15 10.17
CA VAL A 215 -8.91 -9.29 9.93
C VAL A 215 -8.02 -9.26 11.16
N THR A 216 -6.71 -9.37 10.94
CA THR A 216 -5.68 -9.35 11.98
C THR A 216 -4.72 -8.20 11.74
N ALA A 217 -3.81 -7.94 12.67
CA ALA A 217 -2.75 -6.95 12.46
C ALA A 217 -1.93 -7.26 11.20
N ARG A 218 -1.73 -8.54 10.88
CA ARG A 218 -1.02 -8.94 9.67
C ARG A 218 -1.77 -8.56 8.40
N THR A 219 -3.09 -8.73 8.38
CA THR A 219 -3.92 -8.58 7.16
C THR A 219 -4.65 -7.23 7.07
N ILE A 220 -4.48 -6.35 8.05
CA ILE A 220 -5.17 -5.04 8.11
C ILE A 220 -4.89 -4.14 6.91
N HIS A 221 -3.66 -4.17 6.38
CA HIS A 221 -3.28 -3.39 5.20
C HIS A 221 -4.03 -3.84 3.94
N ALA A 222 -4.29 -5.14 3.81
CA ALA A 222 -5.02 -5.73 2.70
C ALA A 222 -6.52 -5.41 2.79
N PHE A 223 -7.08 -5.42 4.00
CA PHE A 223 -8.42 -4.93 4.25
C PHE A 223 -8.54 -3.42 3.95
N HIS A 224 -7.59 -2.59 4.39
CA HIS A 224 -7.57 -1.15 4.08
C HIS A 224 -7.54 -0.91 2.57
N LEU A 225 -6.69 -1.63 1.83
CA LEU A 225 -6.66 -1.57 0.36
C LEU A 225 -8.01 -1.91 -0.25
N SER A 226 -8.72 -2.93 0.25
CA SER A 226 -10.04 -3.28 -0.28
C SER A 226 -11.07 -2.20 -0.03
N GLN A 227 -11.02 -1.51 1.12
CA GLN A 227 -11.89 -0.37 1.40
C GLN A 227 -11.61 0.82 0.46
N LEU A 228 -10.34 1.09 0.13
CA LEU A 228 -9.97 2.11 -0.85
C LEU A 228 -10.49 1.76 -2.25
N VAL A 229 -10.31 0.50 -2.69
CA VAL A 229 -10.80 0.01 -3.99
C VAL A 229 -12.32 0.17 -4.08
N ARG A 230 -13.03 -0.21 -3.02
CA ARG A 230 -14.49 -0.12 -2.95
C ARG A 230 -14.98 1.33 -2.99
N ARG A 231 -14.35 2.23 -2.22
CA ARG A 231 -14.73 3.65 -2.16
C ARG A 231 -14.51 4.36 -3.50
N THR A 232 -13.37 4.10 -4.15
CA THR A 232 -13.02 4.69 -5.45
C THR A 232 -13.74 4.02 -6.62
N ARG A 233 -14.49 2.93 -6.37
CA ARG A 233 -15.12 2.07 -7.38
C ARG A 233 -14.12 1.57 -8.43
N ALA A 234 -12.85 1.45 -8.06
CA ALA A 234 -11.81 0.98 -8.95
C ALA A 234 -12.14 -0.45 -9.42
N ALA A 235 -11.86 -0.76 -10.69
CA ALA A 235 -11.77 -2.16 -11.07
C ALA A 235 -10.43 -2.69 -10.54
N PHE A 236 -10.46 -3.77 -9.76
CA PHE A 236 -9.28 -4.37 -9.16
C PHE A 236 -9.27 -5.87 -9.44
N SER A 237 -8.14 -6.38 -9.94
CA SER A 237 -7.92 -7.81 -10.13
C SER A 237 -6.54 -8.23 -9.62
N ILE A 238 -6.47 -9.49 -9.18
CA ILE A 238 -5.23 -10.17 -8.84
C ILE A 238 -5.16 -11.45 -9.66
N ASP A 239 -4.04 -11.65 -10.34
CA ASP A 239 -3.75 -12.84 -11.13
C ASP A 239 -2.44 -13.46 -10.64
N VAL A 240 -2.47 -14.74 -10.28
CA VAL A 240 -1.28 -15.50 -9.89
C VAL A 240 -0.88 -16.42 -11.04
N VAL A 241 0.29 -16.18 -11.63
CA VAL A 241 0.86 -16.98 -12.71
C VAL A 241 1.85 -17.99 -12.12
N GLU A 242 1.41 -19.25 -12.01
CA GLU A 242 2.19 -20.46 -11.66
C GLU A 242 3.31 -20.28 -10.60
N GLY A 243 3.05 -19.50 -9.53
CA GLY A 243 4.02 -19.26 -8.45
C GLY A 243 5.29 -18.48 -8.84
N GLN A 244 5.35 -17.99 -10.08
CA GLN A 244 6.46 -17.21 -10.63
C GLN A 244 6.18 -15.72 -10.59
N CYS A 245 4.90 -15.34 -10.69
CA CYS A 245 4.52 -13.95 -10.80
C CYS A 245 3.12 -13.66 -10.25
N LEU A 246 2.98 -12.54 -9.54
CA LEU A 246 1.70 -11.96 -9.11
C LEU A 246 1.47 -10.71 -9.96
N HIS A 247 0.29 -10.56 -10.53
CA HIS A 247 -0.15 -9.32 -11.18
C HIS A 247 -1.32 -8.75 -10.39
N VAL A 248 -1.24 -7.48 -10.04
CA VAL A 248 -2.30 -6.72 -9.38
C VAL A 248 -2.61 -5.55 -10.28
N ASN A 249 -3.80 -5.54 -10.87
CA ASN A 249 -4.22 -4.53 -11.83
C ASN A 249 -5.34 -3.70 -11.25
N LEU A 250 -5.26 -2.39 -11.43
CA LEU A 250 -6.24 -1.45 -10.92
C LEU A 250 -6.54 -0.35 -11.94
N LYS A 251 -7.83 -0.08 -12.15
CA LYS A 251 -8.32 1.03 -12.98
C LYS A 251 -9.22 1.94 -12.17
N VAL A 252 -8.80 3.19 -11.97
CA VAL A 252 -9.55 4.23 -11.26
C VAL A 252 -10.35 5.06 -12.26
N PRO A 253 -11.69 5.18 -12.11
CA PRO A 253 -12.51 6.01 -12.98
C PRO A 253 -12.03 7.47 -13.02
N ALA A 254 -12.09 8.09 -14.20
CA ALA A 254 -11.62 9.47 -14.43
C ALA A 254 -12.23 10.50 -13.47
N GLU A 255 -13.51 10.35 -13.14
CA GLU A 255 -14.26 11.24 -12.22
C GLU A 255 -13.65 11.24 -10.81
N GLN A 256 -13.14 10.09 -10.36
CA GLN A 256 -12.51 9.91 -9.05
C GLN A 256 -11.01 10.25 -9.06
N ALA A 257 -10.39 10.20 -10.23
CA ALA A 257 -9.01 10.65 -10.44
C ALA A 257 -8.86 12.19 -10.38
N SER A 258 -9.96 12.94 -10.60
CA SER A 258 -9.97 14.41 -10.70
C SER A 258 -10.30 15.16 -9.41
N LEU A 259 -10.52 14.48 -8.28
CA LEU A 259 -10.79 15.11 -6.97
C LEU A 259 -9.56 15.83 -6.36
N ALA A 260 -8.63 16.27 -7.20
CA ALA A 260 -7.76 17.39 -6.94
C ALA A 260 -8.53 18.67 -7.29
N ALA A 261 -9.31 19.17 -6.33
CA ALA A 261 -9.77 20.55 -6.31
C ALA A 261 -9.15 21.24 -5.09
#